data_AF-Q6L173-F1
#
_entry.id   AF-Q6L173-F1
#
_cell.length_a   1.000
_cell.length_b   1.000
_cell.length_c   1.000
_cell.angle_alpha   90.00
_cell.angle_beta   90.00
_cell.angle_gamma   90.00
#
_symmetry.space_group_name_H-M   'P 1'
#
loop_
_entity.id
_entity.type
_entity.pdbx_description
1 polymer ?
#
loop_
_entity_poly.entity_id
_entity_poly.type
_entity_poly.pdbx_seq_one_letter_code
_entity_poly.pdbx_strand_id
1 'polypeptide(L)'
;MKNWSGHIVFNESFHWKDLEKYFPDMYYAVEEKTKVNQEEKQFDDVMLELNMEEILKDRRPFGYRRENAKFKMIIPQNKNEITIFHGTPSDEIEDVTEEVAACIKSKKIHFNIEYDRMVLIKITEERS
;
A
#
# COMPACT_ATOMS: atom_id res chain seq x y z
N MET A 1 -18.40 -5.69 3.54
CA MET A 1 -18.00 -6.58 4.65
C MET A 1 -16.84 -5.83 5.28
N LYS A 2 -16.86 -5.52 6.58
CA LYS A 2 -15.88 -4.57 7.13
C LYS A 2 -14.54 -5.24 7.35
N ASN A 3 -13.53 -4.81 6.61
CA ASN A 3 -12.17 -5.34 6.68
C ASN A 3 -11.24 -4.33 7.38
N TRP A 4 -10.20 -4.83 8.05
CA TRP A 4 -9.12 -4.02 8.62
C TRP A 4 -8.03 -3.74 7.60
N SER A 5 -7.80 -4.70 6.71
CA SER A 5 -6.77 -4.61 5.69
C SER A 5 -7.09 -5.39 4.43
N GLY A 6 -6.61 -4.84 3.31
CA GLY A 6 -6.51 -5.55 2.04
C GLY A 6 -5.06 -5.77 1.70
N HIS A 7 -4.73 -6.96 1.21
CA HIS A 7 -3.39 -7.38 0.87
C HIS A 7 -3.34 -7.72 -0.61
N ILE A 8 -2.45 -7.04 -1.33
CA ILE A 8 -2.12 -7.32 -2.72
C ILE A 8 -0.82 -8.09 -2.72
N VAL A 9 -0.88 -9.41 -2.92
CA VAL A 9 0.24 -10.32 -2.83
C VAL A 9 0.75 -10.64 -4.22
N PHE A 10 2.00 -10.28 -4.50
CA PHE A 10 2.65 -10.58 -5.77
C PHE A 10 3.32 -11.96 -5.74
N ASN A 11 3.62 -12.49 -6.93
CA ASN A 11 4.34 -13.74 -7.06
C ASN A 11 5.84 -13.59 -6.71
N GLU A 12 6.55 -14.71 -6.61
CA GLU A 12 7.98 -14.72 -6.26
C GLU A 12 8.87 -14.10 -7.35
N SER A 13 8.42 -14.11 -8.60
CA SER A 13 9.14 -13.52 -9.74
C SER A 13 8.93 -12.00 -9.88
N PHE A 14 8.26 -11.37 -8.94
CA PHE A 14 7.92 -9.96 -8.99
C PHE A 14 9.14 -9.07 -8.69
N HIS A 15 9.32 -8.02 -9.49
CA HIS A 15 10.30 -6.97 -9.27
C HIS A 15 9.61 -5.66 -8.91
N TRP A 16 10.14 -4.94 -7.92
CA TRP A 16 9.59 -3.64 -7.51
C TRP A 16 9.64 -2.64 -8.66
N LYS A 17 10.69 -2.72 -9.49
CA LYS A 17 10.84 -1.89 -10.68
C LYS A 17 9.70 -2.03 -11.69
N ASP A 18 8.98 -3.16 -11.70
CA ASP A 18 7.82 -3.33 -12.57
C ASP A 18 6.66 -2.38 -12.21
N LEU A 19 6.66 -1.83 -10.99
CA LEU A 19 5.70 -0.83 -10.53
C LEU A 19 6.08 0.61 -10.86
N GLU A 20 7.25 0.89 -11.43
CA GLU A 20 7.74 2.27 -11.68
C GLU A 20 6.70 3.15 -12.37
N LYS A 21 5.98 2.62 -13.35
CA LYS A 21 4.99 3.40 -14.11
C LYS A 21 3.62 3.54 -13.44
N TYR A 22 3.35 2.77 -12.38
CA TYR A 22 2.01 2.64 -11.79
C TYR A 22 1.97 3.02 -10.32
N PHE A 23 3.13 2.99 -9.66
CA PHE A 23 3.24 3.34 -8.25
C PHE A 23 2.72 4.74 -7.92
N PRO A 24 2.93 5.78 -8.76
CA PRO A 24 2.30 7.09 -8.53
C PRO A 24 0.78 7.01 -8.47
N ASP A 25 0.15 6.34 -9.43
CA ASP A 25 -1.31 6.19 -9.48
C ASP A 25 -1.83 5.41 -8.26
N MET A 26 -1.12 4.34 -7.86
CA MET A 26 -1.43 3.58 -6.66
C MET A 26 -1.30 4.41 -5.38
N TYR A 27 -0.30 5.28 -5.31
CA TYR A 27 -0.06 6.16 -4.18
C TYR A 27 -1.17 7.21 -4.07
N TYR A 28 -1.53 7.84 -5.19
CA TYR A 28 -2.63 8.81 -5.25
C TYR A 28 -3.98 8.18 -4.94
N ALA A 29 -4.25 6.95 -5.36
CA ALA A 29 -5.47 6.23 -5.00
C ALA A 29 -5.66 6.10 -3.48
N VAL A 30 -4.57 6.01 -2.71
CA VAL A 30 -4.61 5.97 -1.23
C VAL A 30 -4.63 7.39 -0.64
N GLU A 31 -3.85 8.30 -1.21
CA GLU A 31 -3.78 9.71 -0.79
C GLU A 31 -5.14 10.39 -0.92
N GLU A 32 -5.84 10.27 -2.05
CA GLU A 32 -7.12 10.96 -2.31
C GLU A 32 -8.22 10.62 -1.29
N LYS A 33 -8.15 9.42 -0.69
CA LYS A 33 -9.09 8.98 0.36
C LYS A 33 -8.75 9.61 1.72
N THR A 34 -7.52 10.07 1.87
CA THR A 34 -7.03 10.81 3.01
C THR A 34 -7.13 12.30 2.68
N LYS A 35 -8.19 12.99 3.14
CA LYS A 35 -8.42 14.41 2.84
C LYS A 35 -7.34 15.31 3.47
N VAL A 36 -6.18 15.43 2.81
CA VAL A 36 -5.03 16.23 3.22
C VAL A 36 -5.15 17.69 2.77
N ASN A 37 -4.51 18.61 3.50
CA ASN A 37 -4.40 20.02 3.12
C ASN A 37 -3.21 20.28 2.15
N GLN A 38 -2.99 21.54 1.73
CA GLN A 38 -1.95 21.87 0.75
C GLN A 38 -0.51 21.67 1.24
N GLU A 39 -0.19 22.01 2.49
CA GLU A 39 1.15 21.79 3.07
C GLU A 39 1.44 20.30 3.19
N GLU A 40 0.40 19.57 3.59
CA GLU A 40 0.41 18.12 3.71
C GLU A 40 0.65 17.42 2.37
N LYS A 41 0.12 17.97 1.27
CA LYS A 41 0.33 17.47 -0.08
C LYS A 41 1.78 17.60 -0.55
N GLN A 42 2.45 18.70 -0.22
CA GLN A 42 3.88 18.88 -0.56
C GLN A 42 4.76 17.81 0.10
N PHE A 43 4.43 17.40 1.32
CA PHE A 43 5.13 16.31 1.99
C PHE A 43 4.88 14.97 1.30
N ASP A 44 3.64 14.72 0.88
CA ASP A 44 3.25 13.49 0.19
C ASP A 44 3.92 13.38 -1.19
N ASP A 45 4.09 14.50 -1.91
CA ASP A 45 4.85 14.57 -3.16
C ASP A 45 6.33 14.19 -2.97
N VAL A 46 6.99 14.73 -1.94
CA VAL A 46 8.39 14.37 -1.60
C VAL A 46 8.50 12.90 -1.21
N MET A 47 7.55 12.38 -0.43
CA MET A 47 7.52 10.97 -0.08
C MET A 47 7.32 10.09 -1.31
N LEU A 48 6.49 10.50 -2.27
CA LEU A 48 6.32 9.79 -3.53
C LEU A 48 7.64 9.74 -4.32
N GLU A 49 8.38 10.85 -4.41
CA GLU A 49 9.70 10.87 -5.07
C GLU A 49 10.68 9.89 -4.43
N LEU A 50 10.76 9.85 -3.09
CA LEU A 50 11.62 8.89 -2.37
C LEU A 50 11.21 7.43 -2.62
N ASN A 51 9.91 7.16 -2.69
CA ASN A 51 9.42 5.83 -3.06
C ASN A 51 9.84 5.46 -4.49
N MET A 52 9.71 6.39 -5.42
CA MET A 52 10.07 6.19 -6.81
C MET A 52 11.58 5.93 -6.98
N GLU A 53 12.43 6.62 -6.22
CA GLU A 53 13.87 6.32 -6.20
C GLU A 53 14.18 4.90 -5.77
N GLU A 54 13.48 4.37 -4.76
CA GLU A 54 13.65 2.99 -4.32
C GLU A 54 13.20 2.00 -5.40
N ILE A 55 12.04 2.25 -6.00
CA ILE A 55 11.48 1.42 -7.09
C ILE A 55 12.43 1.38 -8.30
N LEU A 56 13.00 2.51 -8.68
CA LEU A 56 13.96 2.60 -9.79
C LEU A 56 15.22 1.75 -9.55
N LYS A 57 15.61 1.60 -8.28
CA LYS A 57 16.71 0.76 -7.81
C LYS A 57 16.29 -0.70 -7.60
N ASP A 58 15.07 -1.08 -7.98
CA ASP A 58 14.42 -2.38 -7.71
C ASP A 58 14.37 -2.71 -6.21
N ARG A 59 14.24 -1.67 -5.38
CA ARG A 59 14.15 -1.78 -3.93
C ARG A 59 12.72 -1.49 -3.47
N ARG A 60 12.43 -2.04 -2.30
CA ARG A 60 11.14 -1.91 -1.65
C ARG A 60 10.81 -0.42 -1.38
N PRO A 61 9.65 0.08 -1.83
CA PRO A 61 9.21 1.43 -1.50
C PRO A 61 8.94 1.58 0.01
N PHE A 62 8.92 2.82 0.48
CA PHE A 62 8.48 3.17 1.82
C PHE A 62 6.95 2.99 2.01
N GLY A 63 6.16 3.03 0.93
CA GLY A 63 4.71 3.07 0.95
C GLY A 63 4.15 4.42 1.41
N TYR A 64 2.91 4.41 1.86
CA TYR A 64 2.18 5.58 2.38
C TYR A 64 1.89 5.37 3.87
N ARG A 65 2.71 5.96 4.75
CA ARG A 65 2.68 5.71 6.22
C ARG A 65 2.52 6.99 7.03
N ARG A 66 1.65 7.88 6.56
CA ARG A 66 1.34 9.13 7.25
C ARG A 66 0.57 8.84 8.55
N GLU A 67 0.93 9.50 9.65
CA GLU A 67 0.34 9.23 10.97
C GLU A 67 -1.17 9.53 11.00
N ASN A 68 -1.56 10.68 10.44
CA ASN A 68 -2.95 11.16 10.39
C ASN A 68 -3.74 10.63 9.19
N ALA A 69 -3.16 9.73 8.38
CA ALA A 69 -3.86 9.22 7.23
C ALA A 69 -4.96 8.23 7.61
N LYS A 70 -6.08 8.32 6.88
CA LYS A 70 -7.20 7.40 7.02
C LYS A 70 -6.74 5.99 6.64
N PHE A 71 -6.08 5.88 5.49
CA PHE A 71 -5.52 4.63 4.98
C PHE A 71 -4.00 4.70 4.92
N LYS A 72 -3.33 3.57 5.19
CA LYS A 72 -1.89 3.43 5.10
C LYS A 72 -1.55 2.34 4.10
N MET A 73 -0.58 2.60 3.22
CA MET A 73 0.02 1.60 2.35
C MET A 73 1.32 1.10 2.98
N ILE A 74 1.31 -0.14 3.45
CA ILE A 74 2.40 -0.77 4.17
C ILE A 74 3.01 -1.87 3.31
N ILE A 75 4.33 -1.89 3.23
CA ILE A 75 5.08 -2.90 2.49
C ILE A 75 5.98 -3.66 3.47
N PRO A 76 5.66 -4.92 3.84
CA PRO A 76 6.45 -5.70 4.78
C PRO A 76 7.86 -6.01 4.24
N GLN A 77 8.81 -6.32 5.15
CA GLN A 77 10.22 -6.49 4.76
C GLN A 77 10.50 -7.77 3.98
N ASN A 78 9.79 -8.86 4.27
CA ASN A 78 10.13 -10.20 3.79
C ASN A 78 9.10 -10.78 2.83
N LYS A 79 8.26 -9.93 2.24
CA LYS A 79 7.21 -10.36 1.32
C LYS A 79 7.01 -9.34 0.21
N ASN A 80 6.77 -9.84 -0.99
CA ASN A 80 6.32 -9.06 -2.12
C ASN A 80 4.81 -8.84 -1.99
N GLU A 81 4.38 -8.05 -1.00
CA GLU A 81 2.98 -7.70 -0.82
C GLU A 81 2.82 -6.21 -0.51
N ILE A 82 1.70 -5.64 -0.92
CA ILE A 82 1.28 -4.29 -0.53
C ILE A 82 0.03 -4.44 0.32
N THR A 83 0.08 -3.91 1.54
CA THR A 83 -1.03 -3.95 2.48
C THR A 83 -1.65 -2.57 2.59
N ILE A 84 -2.92 -2.45 2.26
CA ILE A 84 -3.74 -1.28 2.58
C ILE A 84 -4.34 -1.53 3.96
N PHE A 85 -4.05 -0.65 4.90
CA PHE A 85 -4.48 -0.75 6.28
C PHE A 85 -5.32 0.45 6.70
N HIS A 86 -6.37 0.19 7.47
CA HIS A 86 -7.16 1.22 8.14
C HIS A 86 -7.17 0.93 9.65
N GLY A 87 -7.07 1.99 10.46
CA GLY A 87 -7.01 1.85 11.93
C GLY A 87 -8.28 1.29 12.58
N THR A 88 -9.37 1.15 11.81
CA THR A 88 -10.65 0.57 12.24
C THR A 88 -11.25 -0.30 11.12
N PRO A 89 -12.15 -1.24 11.38
CA PRO A 89 -12.81 -1.98 10.30
C PRO A 89 -13.61 -1.04 9.40
N SER A 90 -13.38 -1.09 8.10
CA SER A 90 -14.06 -0.26 7.11
C SER A 90 -14.47 -1.08 5.89
N ASP A 91 -15.66 -0.81 5.37
CA ASP A 91 -16.09 -1.37 4.08
C ASP A 91 -15.29 -0.74 2.92
N GLU A 92 -14.77 0.48 3.10
CA GLU A 92 -13.96 1.18 2.11
C GLU A 92 -12.58 0.54 1.87
N ILE A 93 -12.12 -0.38 2.74
CA ILE A 93 -10.85 -1.10 2.52
C ILE A 93 -10.91 -1.90 1.22
N GLU A 94 -12.06 -2.52 0.94
CA GLU A 94 -12.26 -3.31 -0.26
C GLU A 94 -12.13 -2.41 -1.49
N ASP A 95 -12.87 -1.29 -1.52
CA ASP A 95 -12.85 -0.30 -2.59
C ASP A 95 -11.44 0.22 -2.88
N VAL A 96 -10.70 0.66 -1.83
CA VAL A 96 -9.34 1.22 -2.00
C VAL A 96 -8.37 0.14 -2.47
N THR A 97 -8.49 -1.08 -1.94
CA THR A 97 -7.60 -2.20 -2.35
C THR A 97 -7.85 -2.58 -3.80
N GLU A 98 -9.10 -2.63 -4.23
CA GLU A 98 -9.47 -2.91 -5.62
C GLU A 98 -9.01 -1.79 -6.56
N GLU A 99 -9.13 -0.53 -6.16
CA GLU A 99 -8.66 0.64 -6.92
C GLU A 99 -7.14 0.57 -7.14
N VAL A 100 -6.37 0.33 -6.07
CA VAL A 100 -4.91 0.12 -6.15
C VAL A 100 -4.57 -1.11 -7.01
N ALA A 101 -5.31 -2.20 -6.87
CA ALA A 101 -5.11 -3.41 -7.67
C ALA A 101 -5.45 -3.20 -9.16
N ALA A 102 -6.42 -2.35 -9.47
CA ALA A 102 -6.80 -2.03 -10.84
C ALA A 102 -5.68 -1.30 -11.59
N CYS A 103 -4.92 -0.42 -10.91
CA CYS A 103 -3.72 0.21 -11.47
C CYS A 103 -2.71 -0.84 -11.99
N ILE A 104 -2.54 -1.93 -11.23
CA ILE A 104 -1.60 -3.03 -11.53
C ILE A 104 -2.14 -4.00 -12.59
N LYS A 105 -3.44 -4.32 -12.54
CA LYS A 105 -4.10 -5.35 -13.38
C LYS A 105 -3.99 -5.06 -14.88
N SER A 106 -3.79 -3.82 -15.26
CA SER A 106 -3.65 -3.39 -16.65
C SER A 106 -2.52 -4.07 -17.43
N LYS A 107 -1.54 -4.74 -16.77
CA LYS A 107 -0.22 -5.03 -17.39
C LYS A 107 0.41 -6.42 -17.15
N LYS A 108 -0.37 -7.48 -16.90
CA LYS A 108 0.12 -8.89 -16.74
C LYS A 108 0.97 -9.17 -15.49
N ILE A 109 1.02 -8.26 -14.52
CA ILE A 109 1.60 -8.56 -13.20
C ILE A 109 0.62 -9.50 -12.49
N HIS A 110 1.10 -10.67 -12.10
CA HIS A 110 0.27 -11.66 -11.40
C HIS A 110 0.27 -11.30 -9.92
N PHE A 111 -0.92 -11.05 -9.38
CA PHE A 111 -1.14 -10.79 -7.97
C PHE A 111 -2.42 -11.47 -7.50
N ASN A 112 -2.51 -11.70 -6.19
CA ASN A 112 -3.71 -12.14 -5.51
C ASN A 112 -4.18 -11.05 -4.54
N ILE A 113 -5.50 -10.90 -4.38
CA ILE A 113 -6.07 -10.00 -3.37
C ILE A 113 -6.61 -10.83 -2.22
N GLU A 114 -6.25 -10.47 -1.01
CA GLU A 114 -6.65 -11.16 0.20
C GLU A 114 -7.04 -10.15 1.27
N TYR A 115 -8.18 -10.36 1.93
CA TYR A 115 -8.67 -9.46 2.97
C TYR A 115 -8.46 -10.07 4.35
N ASP A 116 -8.24 -9.23 5.36
CA ASP A 116 -8.17 -9.60 6.77
C ASP A 116 -7.14 -10.68 7.13
N ARG A 117 -6.01 -10.74 6.40
CA ARG A 117 -4.88 -11.60 6.79
C ARG A 117 -4.13 -11.13 8.04
N MET A 118 -4.53 -10.03 8.65
CA MET A 118 -4.03 -9.59 9.96
C MET A 118 -4.59 -10.43 11.13
N VAL A 119 -4.30 -11.73 11.12
CA VAL A 119 -4.55 -12.62 12.27
C VAL A 119 -3.41 -12.53 13.32
N LEU A 120 -2.28 -11.89 13.01
CA LEU A 120 -1.02 -12.08 13.76
C LEU A 120 -0.17 -10.81 14.01
N ILE A 121 -0.77 -9.67 14.36
CA ILE A 121 -0.05 -8.62 15.12
C ILE A 121 -0.78 -8.35 16.45
N LYS A 122 -1.16 -9.43 17.13
CA LYS A 122 -1.49 -9.40 18.56
C LYS A 122 -0.55 -10.28 19.40
N ILE A 123 0.41 -10.97 18.78
CA ILE A 123 1.29 -11.94 19.48
C ILE A 123 2.71 -11.40 19.67
N THR A 124 3.12 -10.33 19.00
CA THR A 124 4.51 -9.83 19.10
C THR A 124 4.69 -8.63 20.04
N GLU A 125 3.61 -8.04 20.55
CA GLU A 125 3.69 -6.98 21.59
C GLU A 125 3.59 -7.52 23.03
N GLU A 126 3.28 -8.80 23.24
CA GLU A 126 3.29 -9.44 24.57
C GLU A 126 4.65 -10.04 24.98
N ARG A 127 5.72 -9.82 24.21
CA ARG A 127 7.05 -10.41 24.49
C ARG A 127 8.25 -9.48 24.34
N SER A 128 8.08 -8.16 24.51
CA SER A 128 9.21 -7.23 24.66
C SER A 128 9.09 -6.44 25.95
#